data_AF-A0A1Q4YVT2-F1
#
_entry.id   AF-A0A1Q4YVT2-F1
#
_cell.length_a   1.000
_cell.length_b   1.000
_cell.length_c   1.000
_cell.angle_alpha   90.00
_cell.angle_beta   90.00
_cell.angle_gamma   90.00
#
_symmetry.space_group_name_H-M   'P 1'
#
loop_
_entity.id
_entity.type
_entity.pdbx_description
1 polymer ?
#
loop_
_entity_poly.entity_id
_entity_poly.type
_entity_poly.pdbx_seq_one_letter_code
_entity_poly.pdbx_strand_id
1 'polypeptide(L)' 'MTQDTKRGVEVVELSEVEAAAMFDRVTRRHMGISAEEFLARWDAGEWTDADLDDVDGLVEVWAYLPAVR' A
#
# COMPACT_ATOMS: atom_id res chain seq x y z
N MET A 1 43.86 -6.47 -2.71
CA MET A 1 42.69 -6.27 -3.57
C MET A 1 41.48 -6.79 -2.82
N THR A 2 40.67 -5.91 -2.25
CA THR A 2 39.41 -6.29 -1.59
C THR A 2 38.40 -5.25 -2.03
N GLN A 3 37.57 -5.61 -3.01
CA GLN A 3 36.51 -4.73 -3.51
C GLN A 3 35.34 -4.77 -2.53
N ASP A 4 35.20 -3.69 -1.77
CA ASP A 4 34.01 -3.38 -0.98
C ASP A 4 32.84 -3.15 -1.95
N THR A 5 32.00 -4.17 -2.12
CA THR A 5 30.87 -4.09 -3.05
C THR A 5 29.72 -3.38 -2.34
N LYS A 6 29.67 -2.05 -2.41
CA LYS A 6 28.48 -1.27 -2.06
C LYS A 6 27.32 -1.78 -2.93
N ARG A 7 26.45 -2.61 -2.36
CA ARG A 7 25.14 -2.90 -2.95
C ARG A 7 24.35 -1.60 -2.95
N GLY A 8 24.38 -0.87 -4.06
CA GLY A 8 23.57 0.32 -4.25
C GLY A 8 22.10 -0.07 -4.20
N VAL A 9 21.34 0.50 -3.26
CA VAL A 9 19.88 0.45 -3.29
C VAL A 9 19.44 1.50 -4.30
N GLU A 10 18.81 1.06 -5.39
CA GLU A 10 18.19 1.96 -6.36
C GLU A 10 16.74 2.19 -5.93
N VAL A 11 16.42 3.45 -5.61
CA VAL A 11 15.04 3.87 -5.36
C VAL A 11 14.49 4.36 -6.69
N VAL A 12 13.44 3.70 -7.18
CA VAL A 12 12.73 4.08 -8.41
C VAL A 12 11.40 4.71 -8.00
N GLU A 13 11.15 5.92 -8.49
CA GLU A 13 9.84 6.58 -8.32
C GLU A 13 8.83 5.91 -9.26
N LEU A 14 7.66 5.56 -8.72
CA LEU A 14 6.55 5.04 -9.53
C LEU A 14 5.76 6.21 -10.13
N SER A 15 5.28 6.04 -11.35
CA SER A 15 4.24 6.92 -11.87
C SER A 15 2.93 6.72 -11.11
N GLU A 16 2.02 7.70 -11.17
CA GLU A 16 0.70 7.62 -10.54
C GLU A 16 -0.08 6.36 -10.97
N VAL A 17 0.00 6.01 -12.26
CA VAL A 17 -0.68 4.83 -12.82
C VAL A 17 -0.09 3.54 -12.26
N GLU A 18 1.23 3.47 -12.11
CA GLU A 18 1.91 2.31 -11.53
C GLU A 18 1.64 2.18 -10.03
N ALA A 19 1.62 3.31 -9.30
CA ALA A 19 1.27 3.34 -7.89
C ALA A 19 -0.18 2.88 -7.67
N ALA A 20 -1.13 3.34 -8.49
CA ALA A 20 -2.53 2.91 -8.43
C ALA A 20 -2.69 1.41 -8.73
N ALA A 21 -2.00 0.89 -9.75
CA ALA A 21 -2.03 -0.53 -10.09
C ALA A 21 -1.38 -1.41 -8.99
N MET A 22 -0.30 -0.92 -8.37
CA MET A 22 0.33 -1.58 -7.22
C MET A 22 -0.62 -1.62 -6.02
N PHE A 23 -1.28 -0.50 -5.73
CA PHE A 23 -2.25 -0.39 -4.64
C PHE A 23 -3.42 -1.37 -4.83
N ASP A 24 -4.06 -1.41 -6.01
CA ASP A 24 -5.14 -2.37 -6.30
C ASP A 24 -4.71 -3.83 -6.11
N ARG A 25 -3.48 -4.16 -6.51
CA ARG A 25 -2.93 -5.50 -6.27
C ARG A 25 -2.77 -5.80 -4.78
N VAL A 26 -2.28 -4.86 -3.98
CA VAL A 26 -2.11 -5.03 -2.52
C VAL A 26 -3.46 -5.15 -1.84
N THR A 27 -4.42 -4.27 -2.15
CA THR A 27 -5.78 -4.32 -1.59
C THR A 27 -6.47 -5.64 -1.87
N ARG A 28 -6.41 -6.13 -3.11
CA ARG A 28 -6.98 -7.44 -3.47
C ARG A 28 -6.30 -8.59 -2.75
N ARG A 29 -4.98 -8.52 -2.58
CA ARG A 29 -4.19 -9.58 -1.93
C ARG A 29 -4.50 -9.68 -0.43
N HIS A 30 -4.60 -8.55 0.25
CA HIS A 30 -4.69 -8.49 1.71
C HIS A 30 -6.12 -8.44 2.22
N MET A 31 -7.03 -7.80 1.49
CA MET A 31 -8.42 -7.59 1.94
C MET A 31 -9.47 -8.16 0.99
N GLY A 32 -9.07 -8.70 -0.17
CA GLY A 32 -9.99 -9.33 -1.12
C GLY A 32 -10.91 -8.35 -1.87
N ILE A 33 -10.75 -7.03 -1.69
CA ILE A 33 -11.53 -5.98 -2.35
C ILE A 33 -10.66 -5.18 -3.32
N SER A 34 -11.28 -4.43 -4.25
CA SER A 34 -10.55 -3.53 -5.14
C SER A 34 -10.00 -2.32 -4.38
N ALA A 35 -8.99 -1.66 -4.94
CA ALA A 35 -8.52 -0.37 -4.42
C ALA A 35 -9.64 0.68 -4.33
N GLU A 36 -10.49 0.75 -5.36
CA GLU A 36 -11.63 1.67 -5.41
C GLU A 36 -12.60 1.45 -4.24
N GLU A 37 -12.97 0.18 -3.98
CA GLU A 37 -13.84 -0.17 -2.86
C GLU A 37 -13.19 0.17 -1.52
N PHE A 38 -11.90 -0.14 -1.35
CA PHE A 38 -11.18 0.22 -0.14
C PHE A 38 -11.18 1.73 0.10
N LEU A 39 -10.88 2.54 -0.92
CA LEU A 39 -10.87 4.00 -0.80
C LEU A 39 -12.25 4.55 -0.47
N ALA A 40 -13.30 4.01 -1.08
CA ALA A 40 -14.68 4.40 -0.78
C ALA A 40 -15.04 4.13 0.69
N ARG A 41 -14.68 2.97 1.23
CA ARG A 41 -14.89 2.61 2.64
C ARG A 41 -14.05 3.43 3.59
N TRP A 42 -12.80 3.67 3.22
CA TRP A 42 -11.88 4.52 3.95
C TRP A 42 -12.43 5.95 4.07
N ASP A 43 -12.92 6.51 2.96
CA ASP A 43 -13.50 7.86 2.93
C ASP A 43 -14.86 7.94 3.64
N ALA A 44 -15.60 6.83 3.69
CA ALA A 44 -16.80 6.69 4.51
C ALA A 44 -16.48 6.55 6.01
N GLY A 45 -15.20 6.38 6.37
CA GLY A 45 -14.74 6.24 7.75
C GLY A 45 -14.99 4.87 8.36
N GLU A 46 -15.11 3.79 7.55
CA GLU A 46 -15.45 2.43 7.99
C GLU A 46 -14.55 1.92 9.14
N TRP A 47 -13.29 2.36 9.18
CA TRP A 47 -12.30 1.94 10.18
C TRP A 47 -11.84 3.06 11.13
N THR A 48 -12.59 4.16 11.24
CA THR A 48 -12.19 5.32 12.08
C THR A 48 -12.07 4.97 13.56
N ASP A 49 -12.96 4.10 14.05
CA ASP A 49 -13.01 3.68 15.46
C ASP A 49 -12.39 2.29 15.70
N ALA A 50 -11.81 1.68 14.66
CA ALA A 50 -11.17 0.37 14.73
C ALA A 50 -9.66 0.52 14.94
N ASP A 51 -9.05 -0.40 15.69
CA ASP A 51 -7.60 -0.57 15.62
C ASP A 51 -7.25 -1.17 14.24
N LEU A 52 -6.22 -0.65 13.59
CA LEU A 52 -5.79 -1.14 12.29
C LEU A 52 -5.30 -2.59 12.38
N ASP A 53 -4.68 -2.96 13.51
CA ASP A 53 -4.17 -4.31 13.77
C ASP A 53 -5.30 -5.33 13.99
N ASP A 54 -6.52 -4.90 14.31
CA ASP A 54 -7.68 -5.77 14.54
C ASP A 54 -8.38 -6.18 13.23
N VAL A 55 -8.06 -5.52 12.11
CA VAL A 55 -8.65 -5.80 10.79
C VAL A 55 -7.61 -6.45 9.89
N ASP A 56 -7.82 -7.73 9.59
CA ASP A 56 -6.95 -8.51 8.72
C ASP A 56 -6.63 -7.77 7.40
N GLY A 57 -5.34 -7.47 7.20
CA GLY A 57 -4.84 -6.83 5.98
C GLY A 57 -4.94 -5.31 5.94
N LEU A 58 -5.56 -4.67 6.94
CA LEU A 58 -5.79 -3.22 6.91
C LEU A 58 -4.50 -2.43 7.07
N VAL A 59 -3.59 -2.83 7.97
CA VAL A 59 -2.28 -2.18 8.14
C VAL A 59 -1.48 -2.23 6.85
N GLU A 60 -1.44 -3.39 6.20
CA GLU A 60 -0.70 -3.59 4.95
C GLU A 60 -1.23 -2.74 3.82
N VAL A 61 -2.56 -2.54 3.72
CA VAL A 61 -3.14 -1.68 2.68
C VAL A 61 -2.98 -0.19 3.04
N TRP A 62 -3.24 0.17 4.30
CA TRP A 62 -3.11 1.55 4.79
C TRP A 62 -1.71 2.11 4.58
N ALA A 63 -0.66 1.29 4.76
CA ALA A 63 0.73 1.69 4.54
C ALA A 63 1.02 2.20 3.11
N TYR A 64 0.17 1.85 2.13
CA TYR A 64 0.30 2.30 0.74
C TYR A 64 -0.55 3.53 0.40
N LEU A 65 -1.41 4.01 1.31
CA LEU A 65 -2.25 5.19 1.05
C LEU A 65 -1.45 6.44 0.61
N PRO A 66 -0.28 6.78 1.20
CA PRO A 66 0.50 7.94 0.76
C PRO A 66 1.03 7.83 -0.68
N ALA A 67 1.08 6.63 -1.27
CA ALA A 67 1.51 6.45 -2.64
C ALA A 67 0.40 6.77 -3.67
N VAL A 68 -0.85 6.87 -3.20
CA VAL A 68 -2.04 7.09 -4.05
C VAL A 68 -2.86 8.32 -3.62
N ARG A 69 -2.37 9.09 -2.64
CA ARG A 69 -2.97 10.32 -2.10
C ARG A 69 -1.91 11.35 -1.75
#